data_AF-A0A0P9DPG5-F1
#
_entry.id   AF-A0A0P9DPG5-F1
#
_cell.length_a   1.000
_cell.length_b   1.000
_cell.length_c   1.000
_cell.angle_alpha   90.00
_cell.angle_beta   90.00
_cell.angle_gamma   90.00
#
_symmetry.space_group_name_H-M   'P 1'
#
loop_
_entity.id
_entity.type
_entity.pdbx_description
1 polymer ?
#
loop_
_entity_poly.entity_id
_entity_poly.type
_entity_poly.pdbx_seq_one_letter_code
_entity_poly.pdbx_strand_id
1 'polypeptide(L)'
;MKRVFYMKTRERVPGDKKNIYLDKIGGVPAHKPEKFPIHLEDEQYGFVMQIYCDKEKFPNIEGVLCWQIYQDINEEDIPIIIEVPIGAELNSNNEGTPINRLKERIVYYEEGLEPDVLEIGLGIYSDEEEDRYYSSKIGGAIPEDYMSPDFEYIGRMYESIYDADDYGLNFGIEVLNLARNRKGKMELI
;
A
#
# COMPACT_ATOMS: atom_id res chain seq x y z
N MET A 1 -12.52 -16.02 -10.10
CA MET A 1 -11.35 -15.90 -9.22
C MET A 1 -10.26 -15.17 -9.98
N LYS A 2 -9.70 -14.13 -9.39
CA LYS A 2 -8.61 -13.33 -9.97
C LYS A 2 -7.30 -13.56 -9.23
N ARG A 3 -6.20 -13.54 -9.99
CA ARG A 3 -4.84 -13.53 -9.45
C ARG A 3 -4.64 -12.26 -8.61
N VAL A 4 -4.07 -12.44 -7.44
CA VAL A 4 -3.78 -11.36 -6.49
C VAL A 4 -2.36 -11.51 -5.92
N PHE A 5 -1.77 -10.42 -5.45
CA PHE A 5 -0.42 -10.37 -4.89
C PHE A 5 -0.46 -9.97 -3.42
N TYR A 6 -0.47 -10.95 -2.52
CA TYR A 6 -0.46 -10.68 -1.08
C TYR A 6 0.88 -10.14 -0.61
N MET A 7 0.85 -8.98 0.03
CA MET A 7 2.04 -8.36 0.59
C MET A 7 2.59 -9.13 1.79
N LYS A 8 3.88 -9.46 1.71
CA LYS A 8 4.68 -10.06 2.78
C LYS A 8 5.93 -9.23 3.01
N THR A 9 6.59 -9.40 4.15
CA THR A 9 7.83 -8.67 4.44
C THR A 9 8.92 -9.56 4.98
N ARG A 10 10.16 -9.20 4.66
CA ARG A 10 11.36 -9.85 5.21
C ARG A 10 12.43 -8.83 5.52
N GLU A 11 13.38 -9.24 6.36
CA GLU A 11 14.60 -8.46 6.54
C GLU A 11 15.42 -8.42 5.24
N ARG A 12 16.23 -7.38 5.13
CA ARG A 12 17.13 -7.19 4.01
C ARG A 12 18.24 -8.25 4.05
N VAL A 13 18.43 -8.96 2.94
CA VAL A 13 19.51 -9.95 2.80
C VAL A 13 20.66 -9.36 1.98
N PRO A 14 21.89 -9.91 2.07
CA PRO A 14 23.05 -9.35 1.35
C PRO A 14 22.86 -9.14 -0.16
N GLY A 15 22.03 -9.97 -0.82
CA GLY A 15 21.70 -9.83 -2.24
C GLY A 15 20.91 -8.56 -2.58
N ASP A 16 20.12 -8.03 -1.65
CA ASP A 16 19.27 -6.85 -1.88
C ASP A 16 20.07 -5.55 -1.93
N LYS A 17 21.32 -5.53 -1.43
CA LYS A 17 22.13 -4.31 -1.38
C LYS A 17 22.38 -3.69 -2.75
N LYS A 18 22.32 -4.51 -3.80
CA LYS A 18 22.50 -4.06 -5.19
C LYS A 18 21.19 -3.67 -5.87
N ASN A 19 20.04 -3.96 -5.27
CA ASN A 19 18.74 -3.64 -5.83
C ASN A 19 18.10 -2.47 -5.08
N ILE A 20 18.03 -1.33 -5.76
CA ILE A 20 17.39 -0.10 -5.27
C ILE A 20 15.89 -0.03 -5.62
N TYR A 21 15.45 -0.86 -6.57
CA TYR A 21 14.05 -0.96 -7.00
C TYR A 21 13.37 -2.09 -6.23
N LEU A 22 13.29 -1.91 -4.91
CA LEU A 22 12.58 -2.80 -4.01
C LEU A 22 11.50 -2.04 -3.26
N ASP A 23 10.32 -2.66 -3.21
CA ASP A 23 9.25 -2.25 -2.31
C ASP A 23 9.73 -2.42 -0.87
N LYS A 24 9.44 -1.46 -0.01
CA LYS A 24 9.99 -1.45 1.34
C LYS A 24 9.15 -0.70 2.34
N ILE A 25 9.42 -0.99 3.61
CA ILE A 25 8.85 -0.32 4.78
C ILE A 25 10.01 0.22 5.62
N GLY A 26 9.81 1.38 6.23
CA GLY A 26 10.78 2.03 7.13
C GLY A 26 12.01 2.61 6.42
N GLY A 27 12.84 3.31 7.20
CA GLY A 27 13.98 4.06 6.69
C GLY A 27 13.55 5.34 5.97
N VAL A 28 14.16 5.62 4.83
CA VAL A 28 13.86 6.79 3.97
C VAL A 28 13.50 6.34 2.55
N PRO A 29 12.72 7.09 1.76
CA PRO A 29 12.31 6.66 0.42
C PRO A 29 13.50 6.46 -0.52
N ALA A 30 13.37 5.57 -1.51
CA ALA A 30 14.43 5.31 -2.50
C ALA A 30 14.49 6.41 -3.58
N HIS A 31 13.35 7.03 -3.89
CA HIS A 31 13.22 8.15 -4.82
C HIS A 31 12.76 9.40 -4.09
N LYS A 32 13.19 10.57 -4.54
CA LYS A 32 12.72 11.83 -3.98
C LYS A 32 11.32 12.14 -4.52
N PRO A 33 10.33 12.44 -3.67
CA PRO A 33 9.13 13.12 -4.13
C PRO A 33 9.50 14.55 -4.59
N GLU A 34 8.64 15.19 -5.38
CA GLU A 34 8.87 16.60 -5.79
C GLU A 34 9.05 17.52 -4.57
N LYS A 35 8.31 17.23 -3.51
CA LYS A 35 8.44 17.84 -2.19
C LYS A 35 8.18 16.78 -1.14
N PHE A 36 9.03 16.74 -0.12
CA PHE A 36 8.75 15.92 1.06
C PHE A 36 7.51 16.47 1.77
N PRO A 37 6.63 15.60 2.28
CA PRO A 37 5.47 16.04 3.03
C PRO A 37 5.88 16.68 4.35
N ILE A 38 5.23 17.80 4.67
CA ILE A 38 5.48 18.62 5.85
C ILE A 38 4.17 18.68 6.65
N HIS A 39 4.27 18.41 7.94
CA HIS A 39 3.25 18.54 8.98
C HIS A 39 3.20 19.98 9.52
N LEU A 40 2.36 20.20 10.52
CA LEU A 40 2.30 21.48 11.23
C LEU A 40 3.70 21.92 11.69
N GLU A 41 3.93 23.23 11.70
CA GLU A 41 5.17 23.84 12.21
C GLU A 41 6.48 23.41 11.49
N ASP A 42 6.40 23.07 10.20
CA ASP A 42 7.54 22.68 9.36
C ASP A 42 8.20 21.32 9.73
N GLU A 43 7.55 20.50 10.54
CA GLU A 43 8.02 19.14 10.83
C GLU A 43 7.76 18.21 9.63
N GLN A 44 8.75 17.45 9.17
CA GLN A 44 8.53 16.52 8.05
C GLN A 44 7.80 15.26 8.51
N TYR A 45 6.81 14.81 7.74
CA TYR A 45 6.20 13.49 7.95
C TYR A 45 7.28 12.39 7.83
N GLY A 46 7.14 11.36 8.65
CA GLY A 46 7.94 10.16 8.62
C GLY A 46 7.58 9.25 7.44
N PHE A 47 8.60 8.67 6.80
CA PHE A 47 8.42 7.69 5.74
C PHE A 47 7.97 6.34 6.32
N VAL A 48 6.83 5.86 5.84
CA VAL A 48 6.27 4.56 6.24
C VAL A 48 6.68 3.49 5.26
N MET A 49 6.34 3.64 3.98
CA MET A 49 6.59 2.60 2.97
C MET A 49 6.60 3.14 1.55
N GLN A 50 7.17 2.35 0.64
CA GLN A 50 7.17 2.61 -0.80
C GLN A 50 6.78 1.34 -1.56
N ILE A 51 5.88 1.50 -2.54
CA ILE A 51 5.42 0.45 -3.45
C ILE A 51 5.60 0.95 -4.89
N TYR A 52 6.41 0.27 -5.69
CA TYR A 52 6.62 0.53 -7.11
C TYR A 52 5.39 0.11 -7.91
N CYS A 53 4.99 1.00 -8.83
CA CYS A 53 3.87 0.81 -9.72
C CYS A 53 4.33 0.03 -10.97
N ASP A 54 4.65 -1.26 -10.81
CA ASP A 54 5.00 -2.09 -11.97
C ASP A 54 3.75 -2.50 -12.79
N LYS A 55 3.98 -2.83 -14.06
CA LYS A 55 2.91 -3.16 -15.01
C LYS A 55 2.29 -4.53 -14.81
N GLU A 56 2.94 -5.43 -14.07
CA GLU A 56 2.37 -6.74 -13.74
C GLU A 56 1.26 -6.59 -12.69
N LYS A 57 1.52 -5.82 -11.64
CA LYS A 57 0.55 -5.56 -10.56
C LYS A 57 -0.45 -4.46 -10.92
N PHE A 58 0.01 -3.38 -11.55
CA PHE A 58 -0.75 -2.16 -11.79
C PHE A 58 -0.73 -1.71 -13.27
N PRO A 59 -1.32 -2.50 -14.19
CA PRO A 59 -1.22 -2.25 -15.63
C PRO A 59 -1.78 -0.88 -16.06
N ASN A 60 -2.85 -0.42 -15.38
CA ASN A 60 -3.59 0.81 -15.70
C ASN A 60 -3.05 2.07 -15.01
N ILE A 61 -1.96 1.95 -14.24
CA ILE A 61 -1.30 3.09 -13.62
C ILE A 61 -0.21 3.59 -14.58
N GLU A 62 -0.31 4.85 -14.98
CA GLU A 62 0.60 5.50 -15.94
C GLU A 62 1.22 6.74 -15.32
N GLY A 63 2.46 7.04 -15.69
CA GLY A 63 3.18 8.23 -15.23
C GLY A 63 3.69 8.18 -13.78
N VAL A 64 3.27 7.19 -12.99
CA VAL A 64 3.69 6.99 -11.60
C VAL A 64 4.76 5.89 -11.53
N LEU A 65 5.88 6.19 -10.87
CA LEU A 65 6.96 5.26 -10.60
C LEU A 65 6.66 4.40 -9.36
N CYS A 66 6.29 5.06 -8.27
CA CYS A 66 5.96 4.42 -7.02
C CYS A 66 5.00 5.28 -6.20
N TRP A 67 4.28 4.63 -5.31
CA TRP A 67 3.57 5.25 -4.22
C TRP A 67 4.46 5.28 -2.99
N GLN A 68 4.50 6.42 -2.33
CA GLN A 68 5.17 6.58 -1.05
C GLN A 68 4.13 6.98 -0.01
N ILE A 69 4.10 6.26 1.11
CA ILE A 69 3.20 6.53 2.22
C ILE A 69 4.00 7.14 3.35
N TYR A 70 3.43 8.19 3.93
CA TYR A 70 4.02 8.99 4.98
C TYR A 70 3.02 9.18 6.12
N GLN A 71 3.50 9.31 7.35
CA GLN A 71 2.67 9.56 8.53
C GLN A 71 3.37 10.55 9.45
N ASP A 72 2.61 11.26 10.27
CA ASP A 72 3.18 12.02 11.38
C ASP A 72 4.13 11.11 12.18
N ILE A 73 5.27 11.66 12.60
CA ILE A 73 6.32 10.90 13.31
C ILE A 73 5.88 10.45 14.71
N ASN A 74 4.88 11.13 15.28
CA ASN A 74 4.25 10.75 16.55
C ASN A 74 3.03 9.83 16.34
N GLU A 75 2.66 9.57 15.07
CA GLU A 75 1.59 8.65 14.66
C GLU A 75 0.20 9.08 15.14
N GLU A 76 -0.01 10.38 15.29
CA GLU A 76 -1.29 10.96 15.72
C GLU A 76 -2.25 11.19 14.54
N ASP A 77 -1.71 11.27 13.32
CA ASP A 77 -2.46 11.51 12.09
C ASP A 77 -2.67 10.24 11.24
N ILE A 78 -3.71 10.29 10.40
CA ILE A 78 -3.92 9.32 9.32
C ILE A 78 -2.79 9.46 8.30
N PRO A 79 -2.19 8.33 7.83
CA PRO A 79 -1.16 8.38 6.80
C PRO A 79 -1.64 9.01 5.50
N ILE A 80 -0.71 9.60 4.76
CA ILE A 80 -0.93 10.18 3.44
C ILE A 80 -0.14 9.42 2.38
N ILE A 81 -0.62 9.48 1.14
CA ILE A 81 0.02 8.86 -0.02
C ILE A 81 0.48 9.92 -1.02
N ILE A 82 1.71 9.76 -1.51
CA ILE A 82 2.31 10.58 -2.56
C ILE A 82 2.61 9.68 -3.77
N GLU A 83 2.14 10.12 -4.94
CA GLU A 83 2.51 9.53 -6.22
C GLU A 83 3.82 10.15 -6.72
N VAL A 84 4.89 9.35 -6.74
CA VAL A 84 6.17 9.79 -7.29
C VAL A 84 6.20 9.52 -8.80
N PRO A 85 6.51 10.51 -9.65
CA PRO A 85 6.45 10.35 -11.09
C PRO A 85 7.60 9.51 -11.65
N ILE A 86 7.39 8.92 -12.82
CA ILE A 86 8.47 8.30 -13.61
C ILE A 86 9.55 9.33 -13.90
N GLY A 87 10.81 8.93 -13.67
CA GLY A 87 11.98 9.80 -13.84
C GLY A 87 12.37 10.57 -12.57
N ALA A 88 11.69 10.37 -11.44
CA ALA A 88 12.08 10.94 -10.16
C ALA A 88 13.53 10.55 -9.77
N GLU A 89 14.26 11.54 -9.26
CA GLU A 89 15.65 11.39 -8.83
C GLU A 89 15.78 10.33 -7.73
N LEU A 90 16.88 9.57 -7.76
CA LEU A 90 17.23 8.70 -6.65
C LEU A 90 17.58 9.51 -5.41
N ASN A 91 17.13 9.03 -4.26
CA ASN A 91 17.45 9.65 -2.98
C ASN A 91 18.84 9.21 -2.47
N SER A 92 19.88 9.52 -3.24
CA SER A 92 21.26 9.06 -2.95
C SER A 92 21.86 9.64 -1.67
N ASN A 93 21.30 10.75 -1.16
CA ASN A 93 21.73 11.40 0.08
C ASN A 93 20.94 10.92 1.31
N ASN A 94 20.00 9.98 1.16
CA ASN A 94 19.12 9.50 2.22
C ASN A 94 18.31 10.62 2.90
N GLU A 95 17.71 11.51 2.11
CA GLU A 95 16.88 12.62 2.56
C GLU A 95 15.48 12.16 3.00
N GLY A 96 14.83 12.94 3.87
CA GLY A 96 13.54 12.63 4.49
C GLY A 96 13.66 12.13 5.93
N THR A 97 12.52 12.00 6.61
CA THR A 97 12.46 11.61 8.01
C THR A 97 12.08 10.14 8.16
N PRO A 98 12.86 9.31 8.85
CA PRO A 98 12.44 7.94 9.19
C PRO A 98 11.53 7.94 10.42
N ILE A 99 10.58 6.98 10.47
CA ILE A 99 9.85 6.66 11.70
C ILE A 99 10.71 5.72 12.55
N ASN A 100 11.13 6.19 13.72
CA ASN A 100 12.16 5.51 14.54
C ASN A 100 11.82 4.07 14.93
N ARG A 101 10.54 3.75 15.16
CA ARG A 101 10.13 2.38 15.50
C ARG A 101 10.12 1.44 14.29
N LEU A 102 9.98 1.96 13.07
CA LEU A 102 9.89 1.17 11.84
C LEU A 102 11.29 0.79 11.35
N LYS A 103 11.69 -0.45 11.63
CA LYS A 103 12.90 -1.04 11.04
C LYS A 103 12.72 -1.24 9.53
N GLU A 104 13.76 -1.00 8.74
CA GLU A 104 13.70 -1.22 7.28
C GLU A 104 13.42 -2.70 6.96
N ARG A 105 12.38 -2.96 6.17
CA ARG A 105 12.03 -4.30 5.65
C ARG A 105 11.75 -4.23 4.16
N ILE A 106 12.05 -5.32 3.46
CA ILE A 106 11.71 -5.49 2.04
C ILE A 106 10.32 -6.09 1.94
N VAL A 107 9.47 -5.49 1.12
CA VAL A 107 8.18 -6.04 0.73
C VAL A 107 8.39 -6.99 -0.44
N TYR A 108 7.78 -8.16 -0.35
CA TYR A 108 7.67 -9.11 -1.46
C TYR A 108 6.23 -9.60 -1.54
N TYR A 109 5.90 -10.27 -2.64
CA TYR A 109 4.53 -10.66 -2.94
C TYR A 109 4.42 -12.16 -3.11
N GLU A 110 3.40 -12.73 -2.48
CA GLU A 110 2.97 -14.10 -2.70
C GLU A 110 1.71 -14.09 -3.55
N GLU A 111 1.69 -14.91 -4.60
CA GLU A 111 0.53 -15.01 -5.47
C GLU A 111 -0.58 -15.81 -4.79
N GLY A 112 -1.80 -15.32 -4.91
CA GLY A 112 -3.00 -16.00 -4.45
C GLY A 112 -4.15 -15.83 -5.42
N LEU A 113 -5.34 -16.25 -4.98
CA LEU A 113 -6.59 -16.13 -5.72
C LEU A 113 -7.65 -15.50 -4.83
N GLU A 114 -8.34 -14.48 -5.33
CA GLU A 114 -9.51 -13.87 -4.69
C GLU A 114 -10.77 -14.10 -5.51
N PRO A 115 -11.95 -14.22 -4.85
CA PRO A 115 -13.21 -14.28 -5.54
C PRO A 115 -13.51 -12.97 -6.30
N ASP A 116 -14.20 -13.10 -7.43
CA ASP A 116 -14.84 -11.98 -8.14
C ASP A 116 -16.25 -11.71 -7.59
N VAL A 117 -16.88 -12.77 -7.08
CA VAL A 117 -18.19 -12.84 -6.45
C VAL A 117 -18.05 -13.94 -5.40
N LEU A 118 -18.54 -13.71 -4.18
CA LEU A 118 -18.65 -14.77 -3.17
C LEU A 118 -20.12 -15.18 -3.13
N GLU A 119 -20.46 -16.33 -3.71
CA GLU A 119 -21.81 -16.91 -3.56
C GLU A 119 -21.98 -17.36 -2.11
N ILE A 120 -22.66 -16.56 -1.29
CA ILE A 120 -23.05 -16.96 0.05
C ILE A 120 -24.28 -17.85 -0.05
N GLY A 121 -24.08 -19.17 0.02
CA GLY A 121 -25.17 -20.10 0.31
C GLY A 121 -25.54 -21.08 -0.79
N LEU A 122 -24.60 -21.94 -1.19
CA LEU A 122 -25.00 -23.29 -1.65
C LEU A 122 -25.59 -24.07 -0.47
N GLY A 123 -26.86 -23.81 -0.15
CA GLY A 123 -27.74 -24.73 0.59
C GLY A 123 -28.50 -24.25 1.82
N ILE A 124 -28.54 -22.94 2.18
CA ILE A 124 -29.18 -22.51 3.45
C ILE A 124 -30.26 -21.42 3.31
N TYR A 125 -30.19 -20.51 2.32
CA TYR A 125 -31.20 -19.46 2.14
C TYR A 125 -31.80 -19.53 0.72
N SER A 126 -33.11 -19.29 0.63
CA SER A 126 -33.93 -19.50 -0.59
C SER A 126 -33.95 -18.32 -1.56
N ASP A 127 -33.34 -17.21 -1.18
CA ASP A 127 -33.25 -15.99 -1.99
C ASP A 127 -31.77 -15.75 -2.29
N GLU A 128 -31.43 -15.71 -3.58
CA GLU A 128 -30.08 -15.50 -4.10
C GLU A 128 -29.59 -14.08 -3.74
N GLU A 129 -29.00 -13.89 -2.57
CA GLU A 129 -28.22 -12.69 -2.25
C GLU A 129 -26.79 -12.90 -2.75
N GLU A 130 -26.53 -12.50 -4.00
CA GLU A 130 -25.17 -12.41 -4.55
C GLU A 130 -24.45 -11.19 -3.95
N ASP A 131 -23.61 -11.39 -2.94
CA ASP A 131 -22.68 -10.34 -2.51
C ASP A 131 -21.56 -10.18 -3.56
N ARG A 132 -21.52 -9.00 -4.18
CA ARG A 132 -20.45 -8.63 -5.12
C ARG A 132 -19.24 -8.13 -4.35
N TYR A 133 -18.06 -8.56 -4.75
CA TYR A 133 -16.80 -8.16 -4.12
C TYR A 133 -15.88 -7.50 -5.15
N TYR A 134 -15.24 -6.39 -4.76
CA TYR A 134 -14.11 -5.88 -5.51
C TYR A 134 -12.89 -6.78 -5.25
N SER A 135 -12.39 -7.43 -6.31
CA SER A 135 -11.11 -8.13 -6.24
C SER A 135 -9.96 -7.13 -6.26
N SER A 136 -8.97 -7.34 -5.38
CA SER A 136 -7.83 -6.45 -5.23
C SER A 136 -6.65 -6.82 -6.16
N LYS A 137 -5.68 -5.91 -6.27
CA LYS A 137 -4.36 -6.18 -6.86
C LYS A 137 -3.33 -6.61 -5.83
N ILE A 138 -3.35 -6.00 -4.64
CA ILE A 138 -2.37 -6.25 -3.57
C ILE A 138 -2.92 -7.06 -2.38
N GLY A 139 -4.04 -7.76 -2.56
CA GLY A 139 -4.69 -8.52 -1.50
C GLY A 139 -5.79 -7.72 -0.80
N GLY A 140 -6.81 -8.44 -0.33
CA GLY A 140 -7.90 -7.95 0.50
C GLY A 140 -9.18 -7.65 -0.29
N ALA A 141 -9.89 -8.66 -0.77
CA ALA A 141 -11.22 -8.47 -1.35
C ALA A 141 -12.20 -7.82 -0.35
N ILE A 142 -13.08 -6.95 -0.83
CA ILE A 142 -14.07 -6.22 -0.02
C ILE A 142 -15.45 -6.27 -0.66
N PRO A 143 -16.55 -6.28 0.10
CA PRO A 143 -17.88 -6.17 -0.48
C PRO A 143 -18.05 -4.80 -1.16
N GLU A 144 -18.75 -4.75 -2.29
CA GLU A 144 -18.93 -3.50 -3.07
C GLU A 144 -19.58 -2.39 -2.23
N ASP A 145 -20.50 -2.74 -1.33
CA ASP A 145 -21.22 -1.78 -0.47
C ASP A 145 -20.32 -1.02 0.52
N TYR A 146 -19.09 -1.49 0.74
CA TYR A 146 -18.12 -0.86 1.63
C TYR A 146 -17.26 0.19 0.94
N MET A 147 -17.43 0.38 -0.38
CA MET A 147 -16.69 1.37 -1.15
C MET A 147 -17.63 2.22 -2.00
N SER A 148 -17.43 3.54 -1.95
CA SER A 148 -18.18 4.45 -2.81
C SER A 148 -17.86 4.14 -4.30
N PRO A 149 -18.87 4.18 -5.18
CA PRO A 149 -18.70 3.96 -6.63
C PRO A 149 -17.85 5.05 -7.32
N ASP A 150 -17.43 6.07 -6.58
CA ASP A 150 -16.52 7.12 -7.04
C ASP A 150 -15.05 6.69 -7.02
N PHE A 151 -14.75 5.50 -6.50
CA PHE A 151 -13.41 4.96 -6.36
C PHE A 151 -13.18 3.69 -7.18
N GLU A 152 -11.99 3.57 -7.78
CA GLU A 152 -11.45 2.32 -8.28
C GLU A 152 -10.63 1.66 -7.17
N TYR A 153 -11.03 0.45 -6.76
CA TYR A 153 -10.35 -0.27 -5.70
C TYR A 153 -9.02 -0.89 -6.13
N ILE A 154 -7.96 -0.71 -5.34
CA ILE A 154 -6.63 -1.28 -5.60
C ILE A 154 -6.29 -2.41 -4.61
N GLY A 155 -6.61 -2.29 -3.32
CA GLY A 155 -6.36 -3.34 -2.34
C GLY A 155 -6.28 -2.84 -0.90
N ARG A 156 -5.83 -3.70 0.02
CA ARG A 156 -5.68 -3.39 1.45
C ARG A 156 -4.21 -3.38 1.86
N MET A 157 -3.89 -2.46 2.75
CA MET A 157 -2.69 -2.52 3.57
C MET A 157 -3.11 -2.76 5.00
N TYR A 158 -2.69 -3.90 5.54
CA TYR A 158 -2.99 -4.27 6.92
C TYR A 158 -1.97 -3.60 7.85
N GLU A 159 -2.44 -3.13 8.99
CA GLU A 159 -1.58 -2.57 10.02
C GLU A 159 -0.62 -3.63 10.56
N SER A 160 -1.11 -4.86 10.75
CA SER A 160 -0.30 -6.02 11.13
C SER A 160 0.05 -6.85 9.90
N ILE A 161 1.34 -6.98 9.60
CA ILE A 161 1.80 -7.88 8.53
C ILE A 161 2.10 -9.26 9.15
N TYR A 162 1.13 -10.17 9.02
CA TYR A 162 0.99 -11.46 9.71
C TYR A 162 2.21 -12.40 9.79
N ASP A 163 3.25 -12.24 8.97
CA ASP A 163 4.44 -13.11 8.97
C ASP A 163 5.62 -12.57 9.79
N ALA A 164 5.48 -11.37 10.35
CA ALA A 164 6.44 -10.82 11.29
C ALA A 164 5.73 -10.69 12.63
N ASP A 165 5.93 -11.65 13.53
CA ASP A 165 5.51 -11.54 14.93
C ASP A 165 5.85 -10.11 15.41
N ASP A 166 4.80 -9.32 15.68
CA ASP A 166 4.82 -7.94 16.19
C ASP A 166 5.25 -6.79 15.25
N TYR A 167 5.33 -6.95 13.92
CA TYR A 167 5.57 -5.79 13.03
C TYR A 167 4.27 -5.06 12.64
N GLY A 168 3.86 -4.13 13.49
CA GLY A 168 2.75 -3.21 13.22
C GLY A 168 3.21 -1.96 12.47
N LEU A 169 2.42 -1.50 11.48
CA LEU A 169 2.63 -0.24 10.78
C LEU A 169 2.06 0.96 11.55
N ASN A 170 1.18 0.71 12.54
CA ASN A 170 0.49 1.70 13.38
C ASN A 170 -0.13 2.85 12.58
N PHE A 171 -1.01 2.50 11.65
CA PHE A 171 -1.81 3.50 10.95
C PHE A 171 -2.86 4.14 11.88
N GLY A 172 -3.06 3.59 13.08
CA GLY A 172 -4.13 3.98 14.01
C GLY A 172 -5.48 3.34 13.65
N ILE A 173 -5.50 2.50 12.61
CA ILE A 173 -6.64 1.73 12.11
C ILE A 173 -6.15 0.36 11.63
N GLU A 174 -7.01 -0.65 11.70
CA GLU A 174 -6.63 -2.03 11.38
C GLU A 174 -6.19 -2.22 9.91
N VAL A 175 -6.80 -1.46 9.00
CA VAL A 175 -6.60 -1.58 7.56
C VAL A 175 -6.75 -0.22 6.88
N LEU A 176 -5.83 0.11 5.98
CA LEU A 176 -6.00 1.16 4.97
C LEU A 176 -6.44 0.54 3.65
N ASN A 177 -7.49 1.06 3.04
CA ASN A 177 -7.87 0.71 1.68
C ASN A 177 -7.18 1.66 0.72
N LEU A 178 -6.53 1.08 -0.28
CA LEU A 178 -5.87 1.80 -1.34
C LEU A 178 -6.84 1.92 -2.51
N ALA A 179 -7.17 3.14 -2.90
CA ALA A 179 -8.17 3.39 -3.94
C ALA A 179 -7.80 4.58 -4.81
N ARG A 180 -8.31 4.63 -6.04
CA ARG A 180 -8.09 5.71 -6.99
C ARG A 180 -9.39 6.48 -7.19
N ASN A 181 -9.38 7.79 -6.95
CA ASN A 181 -10.56 8.63 -7.14
C ASN A 181 -10.86 8.88 -8.63
N ARG A 182 -12.00 9.50 -8.94
CA ARG A 182 -12.41 9.88 -10.32
C ARG A 182 -11.42 10.79 -11.06
N LYS A 183 -10.55 11.52 -10.35
CA LYS A 183 -9.49 12.36 -10.96
C LYS A 183 -8.24 11.54 -11.28
N GLY A 184 -8.27 10.24 -11.01
CA GLY A 184 -7.16 9.33 -11.24
C GLY A 184 -6.06 9.44 -10.20
N LYS A 185 -6.34 9.99 -9.01
CA LYS A 185 -5.37 10.12 -7.91
C LYS A 185 -5.57 9.04 -6.86
N MET A 186 -4.47 8.49 -6.36
CA MET A 186 -4.48 7.55 -5.24
C MET A 186 -4.85 8.22 -3.93
N GLU A 187 -5.66 7.53 -3.13
CA GLU A 187 -6.10 7.91 -1.79
C GLU A 187 -6.04 6.69 -0.86
N LEU A 188 -5.92 6.98 0.43
CA LEU A 188 -6.00 6.04 1.54
C LEU A 188 -7.35 6.26 2.24
N ILE A 189 -8.20 5.22 2.30
CA ILE A 189 -9.55 5.29 2.86
C ILE A 189 -9.84 4.18 3.87
#